data_AF-A0A183E670-F1
#
_entry.id   AF-A0A183E670-F1
#
_cell.length_a   1.000
_cell.length_b   1.000
_cell.length_c   1.000
_cell.angle_alpha   90.00
_cell.angle_beta   90.00
_cell.angle_gamma   90.00
#
_symmetry.space_group_name_H-M   'P 1'
#
loop_
_entity.id
_entity.type
_entity.pdbx_description
1 polymer ?
#
loop_
_entity_poly.entity_id
_entity_poly.type
_entity_poly.pdbx_seq_one_letter_code
_entity_poly.pdbx_strand_id
1 'polypeptide(L)'
;MLITHPILGLEELWHWEESTVPHVLVGDSLQNYCRRHDYPETLICHDMKGGYLAEDRLDGCAVTDSVAPYILFHWWYVDIFVYFSHSFITIPPVGWINQAHMHGVRVLGKTFLIVASILPNFC
;
A
#
# COMPACT_ATOMS: atom_id res chain seq x y z
N MET A 1 15.14 6.00 -12.52
CA MET A 1 13.98 6.67 -11.89
C MET A 1 13.45 5.69 -10.86
N LEU A 2 13.47 6.03 -9.57
CA LEU A 2 13.15 5.06 -8.51
C LEU A 2 11.63 5.00 -8.35
N ILE A 3 11.06 3.87 -8.72
CA ILE A 3 9.62 3.62 -8.64
C ILE A 3 9.37 2.26 -8.01
N THR A 4 8.33 2.16 -7.20
CA THR A 4 7.86 0.88 -6.67
C THR A 4 7.25 0.08 -7.81
N HIS A 5 7.65 -1.18 -7.93
CA HIS A 5 7.12 -2.09 -8.93
C HIS A 5 6.42 -3.28 -8.26
N PRO A 6 5.33 -3.78 -8.85
CA PRO A 6 4.73 -5.03 -8.40
C PRO A 6 5.65 -6.21 -8.71
N ILE A 7 5.49 -7.28 -7.94
CA ILE A 7 6.03 -8.59 -8.29
C ILE A 7 4.97 -9.31 -9.13
N LEU A 8 5.34 -9.75 -10.32
CA LEU A 8 4.42 -10.27 -11.34
C LEU A 8 4.25 -11.79 -11.28
N GLY A 9 5.17 -12.51 -10.63
CA GLY A 9 5.12 -13.97 -10.55
C GLY A 9 5.87 -14.56 -9.38
N LEU A 10 5.69 -15.87 -9.19
CA LEU A 10 6.33 -16.64 -8.11
C LEU A 10 7.85 -16.72 -8.28
N GLU A 11 8.35 -16.78 -9.51
CA GLU A 11 9.79 -16.84 -9.77
C GLU A 11 10.49 -15.55 -9.36
N GLU A 12 9.91 -14.40 -9.71
CA GLU A 12 10.40 -13.09 -9.28
C GLU A 12 10.33 -12.94 -7.75
N LEU A 13 9.26 -13.42 -7.12
CA LEU A 13 9.15 -13.46 -5.66
C LEU A 13 10.25 -14.32 -5.03
N TRP A 14 10.56 -15.47 -5.63
CA TRP A 14 11.55 -16.41 -5.10
C TRP A 14 12.97 -15.87 -5.14
N HIS A 15 13.28 -15.02 -6.12
CA HIS A 15 14.58 -14.36 -6.26
C HIS A 15 14.59 -12.93 -5.67
N TRP A 16 13.54 -12.54 -4.95
CA TRP A 16 13.46 -11.22 -4.36
C TRP A 16 14.46 -11.08 -3.21
N GLU A 17 15.26 -10.02 -3.25
CA GLU A 17 16.24 -9.70 -2.21
C GLU A 17 16.05 -8.27 -1.70
N GLU A 18 16.01 -8.11 -0.38
CA GLU A 18 15.89 -6.81 0.29
C GLU A 18 17.05 -5.86 -0.05
N SER A 19 18.25 -6.41 -0.27
CA SER A 19 19.48 -5.67 -0.62
C SER A 19 19.35 -4.85 -1.92
N THR A 20 18.43 -5.25 -2.79
CA THR A 20 18.19 -4.59 -4.08
C THR A 20 17.26 -3.38 -3.96
N VAL A 21 16.60 -3.19 -2.81
CA VAL A 21 15.65 -2.11 -2.59
C VAL A 21 16.38 -0.85 -2.11
N PRO A 22 16.33 0.26 -2.87
CA PRO A 22 16.86 1.54 -2.42
C PRO A 22 16.18 1.98 -1.12
N HIS A 23 16.96 2.48 -0.14
CA HIS A 23 16.42 2.95 1.13
C HIS A 23 15.32 4.02 1.01
N VAL A 24 15.33 4.82 -0.07
CA VAL A 24 14.28 5.82 -0.33
C VAL A 24 12.92 5.21 -0.67
N LEU A 25 12.87 3.91 -0.98
CA LEU A 25 11.66 3.14 -1.22
C LEU A 25 11.16 2.40 0.05
N VAL A 26 11.82 2.60 1.18
CA VAL A 26 11.37 2.11 2.49
C VAL A 26 10.55 3.20 3.15
N GLY A 27 9.28 2.91 3.46
CA GLY A 27 8.41 3.87 4.12
C GLY A 27 8.77 4.08 5.60
N ASP A 28 8.31 5.21 6.15
CA ASP A 28 8.51 5.57 7.54
C ASP A 28 7.81 4.58 8.47
N SER A 29 8.23 4.51 9.74
CA SER A 29 7.55 3.66 10.73
C SER A 29 6.17 4.22 11.09
N LEU A 30 5.19 3.32 11.30
CA LEU A 30 3.84 3.66 11.74
C LEU A 30 3.86 4.46 13.05
N GLN A 31 3.33 5.69 13.01
CA GLN A 31 3.27 6.59 14.16
C GLN A 31 1.85 6.59 14.75
N ASN A 32 1.72 6.80 16.06
CA ASN A 32 0.42 7.06 16.71
C ASN A 32 -0.67 6.00 16.51
N TYR A 33 -0.29 4.75 16.21
CA TYR A 33 -1.25 3.66 16.06
C TYR A 33 -1.80 3.22 17.41
N CYS A 34 -3.12 3.34 17.56
CA CYS A 34 -3.86 2.88 18.72
C CYS A 34 -4.98 1.95 18.26
N ARG A 35 -4.81 0.64 18.45
CA ARG A 35 -5.84 -0.34 18.11
C ARG A 35 -7.02 -0.21 19.06
N ARG A 36 -8.17 0.20 18.52
CA ARG A 36 -9.43 0.29 19.27
C ARG A 36 -10.11 -1.08 19.26
N HIS A 37 -9.98 -1.84 20.34
CA HIS A 37 -10.58 -3.18 20.45
C HIS A 37 -12.10 -3.14 20.66
N ASP A 38 -12.64 -2.02 21.14
CA ASP A 38 -14.05 -1.88 21.50
C ASP A 38 -14.95 -1.40 20.33
N TYR A 39 -14.36 -1.12 19.16
CA TYR A 39 -15.06 -0.53 18.01
C TYR A 39 -14.70 -1.27 16.72
N PRO A 40 -15.62 -1.35 15.75
CA PRO A 40 -15.31 -1.90 14.43
C PRO A 40 -14.26 -1.05 13.71
N GLU A 41 -13.28 -1.71 13.11
CA GLU A 41 -12.24 -1.07 12.28
C GLU A 41 -12.78 -0.82 10.86
N THR A 42 -12.50 0.37 10.31
CA THR A 42 -12.85 0.72 8.93
C THR A 42 -11.68 0.43 8.00
N LEU A 43 -11.93 -0.42 7.03
CA LEU A 43 -10.97 -0.75 5.97
C LEU A 43 -11.36 -0.08 4.66
N ILE A 44 -10.41 0.60 4.03
CA ILE A 44 -10.53 1.13 2.67
C ILE A 44 -9.65 0.31 1.73
N CYS A 45 -10.22 -0.16 0.63
CA CYS A 45 -9.51 -0.81 -0.45
C CYS A 45 -9.46 0.12 -1.66
N HIS A 46 -8.27 0.62 -1.99
CA HIS A 46 -8.02 1.47 -3.14
C HIS A 46 -7.73 0.59 -4.37
N ASP A 47 -8.68 0.50 -5.31
CA ASP A 47 -8.51 -0.14 -6.62
C ASP A 47 -8.78 0.88 -7.73
N MET A 48 -7.72 1.52 -8.24
CA MET A 48 -7.85 2.55 -9.27
C MET A 48 -7.03 2.20 -10.52
N LYS A 49 -7.71 2.25 -11.68
CA LYS A 49 -7.14 2.32 -13.04
C LYS A 49 -6.00 1.33 -13.37
N GLY A 50 -6.12 0.08 -12.91
CA GLY A 50 -5.24 -1.00 -13.38
C GLY A 50 -3.90 -1.11 -12.66
N GLY A 51 -3.65 -0.32 -11.61
CA GLY A 51 -2.51 -0.51 -10.70
C GLY A 51 -1.69 0.75 -10.45
N TYR A 52 -0.36 0.61 -10.46
CA TYR A 52 0.57 1.71 -10.19
C TYR A 52 0.43 2.81 -11.22
N LEU A 53 -0.02 3.97 -10.76
CA LEU A 53 -0.20 5.12 -11.62
C LEU A 53 1.07 5.97 -11.64
N ALA A 54 1.22 6.78 -12.69
CA ALA A 54 2.35 7.70 -12.79
C ALA A 54 2.33 8.75 -11.67
N GLU A 55 1.17 8.97 -11.05
CA GLU A 55 0.99 9.81 -9.86
C GLU A 55 1.50 9.22 -8.54
N ASP A 56 1.70 7.90 -8.46
CA ASP A 56 2.11 7.21 -7.21
C ASP A 56 3.62 7.26 -6.95
N ARG A 57 4.32 8.19 -7.58
CA ARG A 57 5.78 8.32 -7.49
C ARG A 57 6.20 8.92 -6.15
N LEU A 58 7.46 8.67 -5.79
CA LEU A 58 8.07 9.26 -4.60
C LEU A 58 7.99 10.80 -4.61
N ASP A 59 8.20 11.41 -5.77
CA ASP A 59 8.14 12.87 -5.97
C ASP A 59 6.70 13.40 -6.18
N GLY A 60 5.71 12.51 -6.16
CA GLY A 60 4.32 12.79 -6.50
C GLY A 60 4.09 13.13 -7.98
N CYS A 61 2.93 13.73 -8.26
CA CYS A 61 2.61 14.33 -9.55
C CYS A 61 2.06 15.73 -9.40
N ALA A 62 2.24 16.56 -10.44
CA ALA A 62 1.46 17.77 -10.60
C ALA A 62 0.00 17.40 -10.93
N VAL A 63 -0.94 17.86 -10.10
CA VAL A 63 -2.38 17.74 -10.39
C VAL A 63 -2.74 18.79 -11.44
N THR A 64 -3.08 18.34 -12.64
CA THR A 64 -3.56 19.17 -13.75
C THR A 64 -4.98 18.76 -14.12
N ASP A 65 -5.70 19.57 -14.90
CA ASP A 65 -7.08 19.24 -15.32
C ASP A 65 -7.18 17.91 -16.11
N SER A 66 -6.06 17.44 -16.67
CA SER A 66 -5.92 16.17 -17.39
C SER A 66 -5.53 14.98 -16.50
N VAL A 67 -5.10 15.19 -15.26
CA VAL A 67 -4.64 14.16 -14.31
C VAL A 67 -5.57 14.16 -13.11
N ALA A 68 -6.35 13.11 -12.96
CA ALA A 68 -7.25 12.91 -11.83
C ALA A 68 -6.71 11.77 -10.94
N PRO A 69 -5.73 12.05 -10.06
CA PRO A 69 -5.17 11.04 -9.18
C PRO A 69 -6.18 10.69 -8.09
N TYR A 70 -6.02 9.53 -7.49
CA TYR A 70 -6.78 9.19 -6.30
C TYR A 70 -6.26 10.00 -5.10
N ILE A 71 -7.17 10.69 -4.41
CA ILE A 71 -6.82 11.49 -3.23
C ILE A 71 -7.71 11.07 -2.08
N LEU A 72 -7.09 10.74 -0.95
CA LEU A 72 -7.76 10.42 0.30
C LEU A 72 -7.41 11.48 1.34
N PHE A 73 -8.41 12.22 1.82
CA PHE A 73 -8.22 13.26 2.84
C PHE A 73 -8.60 12.81 4.25
N HIS A 74 -9.60 11.93 4.37
CA HIS A 74 -10.25 11.61 5.64
C HIS A 74 -9.61 10.42 6.36
N TRP A 75 -8.29 10.45 6.52
CA TRP A 75 -7.52 9.37 7.17
C TRP A 75 -7.98 9.04 8.58
N TRP A 76 -8.57 10.00 9.30
CA TRP A 76 -9.06 9.83 10.67
C TRP A 76 -10.29 8.92 10.80
N TYR A 77 -10.95 8.54 9.69
CA TYR A 77 -12.03 7.56 9.67
C TYR A 77 -11.56 6.19 9.14
N VAL A 78 -10.26 6.01 8.93
CA VAL A 78 -9.69 4.82 8.30
C VAL A 78 -8.71 4.19 9.28
N ASP A 79 -8.92 2.92 9.59
CA ASP A 79 -8.00 2.16 10.44
C ASP A 79 -7.00 1.36 9.58
N ILE A 80 -7.47 0.86 8.43
CA ILE A 80 -6.70 0.02 7.51
C ILE A 80 -6.87 0.52 6.08
N PHE A 81 -5.76 0.79 5.40
CA PHE A 81 -5.72 1.16 3.99
C PHE A 81 -5.06 0.05 3.18
N VAL A 82 -5.78 -0.51 2.21
CA VAL A 82 -5.28 -1.54 1.29
C VAL A 82 -5.04 -0.91 -0.06
N TYR A 83 -3.78 -0.91 -0.52
CA TYR A 83 -3.45 -0.51 -1.88
C TYR A 83 -3.58 -1.73 -2.81
N PHE A 84 -4.63 -1.76 -3.61
CA PHE A 84 -4.94 -2.84 -4.52
C PHE A 84 -4.47 -2.51 -5.93
N SER A 85 -3.79 -3.48 -6.56
CA SER A 85 -3.52 -3.47 -7.99
C SER A 85 -3.91 -4.81 -8.61
N HIS A 86 -3.95 -4.82 -9.95
CA HIS A 86 -4.24 -6.02 -10.73
C HIS A 86 -3.01 -6.95 -10.88
N SER A 87 -1.92 -6.67 -10.15
CA SER A 87 -0.70 -7.48 -10.16
C SER A 87 -0.75 -8.65 -9.19
N PHE A 88 0.14 -9.63 -9.36
CA PHE A 88 0.24 -10.82 -8.52
C PHE A 88 0.54 -10.46 -7.05
N ILE A 89 1.57 -9.66 -6.82
CA ILE A 89 1.84 -9.03 -5.53
C ILE A 89 1.94 -7.52 -5.74
N THR A 90 1.16 -6.80 -4.95
CA THR A 90 1.11 -5.34 -4.94
C THR A 90 1.79 -4.85 -3.68
N ILE A 91 2.83 -4.04 -3.87
CA ILE A 91 3.57 -3.35 -2.80
C ILE A 91 3.13 -1.88 -2.78
N PRO A 92 2.48 -1.38 -1.72
CA PRO A 92 2.00 0.00 -1.69
C PRO A 92 3.15 0.99 -1.97
N PRO A 93 2.94 2.00 -2.81
CA PRO A 93 3.93 3.05 -3.05
C PRO A 93 4.29 3.79 -1.76
N VAL A 94 5.54 4.23 -1.62
CA VAL A 94 6.03 4.91 -0.39
C VAL A 94 5.22 6.14 -0.02
N GLY A 95 4.76 6.92 -1.00
CA GLY A 95 3.90 8.08 -0.74
C GLY A 95 2.61 7.70 0.02
N TRP A 96 2.02 6.54 -0.30
CA TRP A 96 0.86 6.01 0.41
C TRP A 96 1.23 5.47 1.80
N ILE A 97 2.36 4.76 1.91
CA ILE A 97 2.86 4.25 3.19
C ILE A 97 3.08 5.41 4.17
N ASN A 98 3.84 6.42 3.77
CA ASN A 98 4.22 7.53 4.64
C ASN A 98 3.00 8.36 5.07
N GLN A 99 2.09 8.67 4.16
CA GLN A 99 0.87 9.41 4.51
C GLN A 99 0.00 8.65 5.52
N ALA A 100 -0.28 7.38 5.26
CA ALA A 100 -1.09 6.58 6.16
C ALA A 100 -0.41 6.39 7.52
N HIS A 101 0.91 6.11 7.55
CA HIS A 101 1.67 5.94 8.78
C HIS A 101 1.75 7.21 9.62
N MET A 102 1.81 8.38 9.00
CA MET A 102 1.72 9.68 9.68
C MET A 102 0.37 9.85 10.39
N HIS A 103 -0.70 9.29 9.81
CA HIS A 103 -2.05 9.33 10.36
C HIS A 103 -2.41 8.15 11.28
N GLY A 104 -1.47 7.25 11.57
CA GLY A 104 -1.72 6.07 12.40
C GLY A 104 -2.55 4.98 11.73
N VAL A 105 -2.62 5.00 10.39
CA VAL A 105 -3.36 4.04 9.58
C VAL A 105 -2.43 2.93 9.11
N ARG A 106 -2.86 1.68 9.22
CA ARG A 106 -2.09 0.53 8.72
C ARG A 106 -2.21 0.44 7.20
N VAL A 107 -1.08 0.33 6.49
CA VAL A 107 -1.08 0.10 5.04
C VAL A 107 -0.78 -1.34 4.72
N LEU A 108 -1.61 -1.93 3.86
CA LEU A 108 -1.43 -3.28 3.36
C LEU A 108 -1.31 -3.27 1.84
N GLY A 109 -0.36 -4.03 1.33
CA GLY A 109 -0.33 -4.44 -0.07
C GLY A 109 -1.26 -5.63 -0.30
N LYS A 110 -1.74 -5.78 -1.54
CA LYS A 110 -2.53 -6.93 -1.94
C LYS A 110 -1.64 -8.04 -2.53
N THR A 111 -1.74 -9.24 -1.99
CA THR A 111 -1.22 -10.46 -2.61
C THR A 111 -2.37 -11.27 -3.21
N PHE A 112 -2.22 -11.81 -4.42
CA PHE A 112 -3.23 -12.66 -5.08
C PHE A 112 -3.35 -14.07 -4.46
N LEU A 113 -2.65 -14.36 -3.36
CA LEU A 113 -2.98 -15.53 -2.55
C LEU A 113 -4.37 -15.30 -1.98
N ILE A 114 -5.34 -15.98 -2.57
CA ILE A 114 -6.64 -16.24 -1.98
C ILE A 114 -6.36 -16.65 -0.54
N VAL A 115 -6.71 -15.80 0.43
CA VAL A 115 -6.82 -16.18 1.83
C VAL A 115 -8.02 -17.14 1.92
N ALA A 116 -7.84 -18.38 1.49
CA ALA A 116 -8.83 -19.44 1.65
C ALA A 116 -8.33 -20.61 2.49
N SER A 117 -7.03 -20.74 2.81
CA SER A 117 -6.60 -21.97 3.52
C SER A 117 -5.25 -21.97 4.22
N ILE A 118 -4.52 -20.85 4.34
CA ILE A 118 -3.21 -20.87 5.02
C ILE A 118 -3.13 -19.70 5.97
N LEU A 119 -3.63 -19.91 7.20
CA LEU A 119 -3.06 -19.49 8.48
C LEU A 119 -4.12 -19.81 9.56
N PRO A 120 -3.96 -20.90 10.34
CA PRO A 120 -4.97 -21.31 11.32
C PRO A 120 -5.04 -20.43 12.58
N ASN A 121 -4.15 -19.44 12.75
CA ASN A 121 -3.97 -18.77 14.05
C ASN A 121 -3.84 -17.25 13.92
N PHE A 122 -4.92 -16.57 13.52
CA PHE A 122 -5.12 -15.18 13.87
C PHE A 122 -6.25 -15.10 14.91
N CYS A 123 -5.86 -15.25 16.18
CA CYS A 123 -6.59 -14.77 17.36
C CYS A 123 -5.86 -13.53 17.89
#